data_AF-A0A8J2X5W1-F1
#
_entry.id   AF-A0A8J2X5W1-F1
#
_cell.length_a   1.000
_cell.length_b   1.000
_cell.length_c   1.000
_cell.angle_alpha   90.00
_cell.angle_beta   90.00
_cell.angle_gamma   90.00
#
_symmetry.space_group_name_H-M   'P 1'
#
loop_
_entity.id
_entity.type
_entity.pdbx_description
1 polymer ?
#
loop_
_entity_poly.entity_id
_entity_poly.type
_entity_poly.pdbx_seq_one_letter_code
_entity_poly.pdbx_strand_id
1 'polypeptide(L)'
;MGARQEEPVRGYELERDARIKRNEEWMIAHGFNPYGSGPLKEIKKKAPPRPRAPKKYVPESKRRRSARLAGETAGPERLTYDGSDDERPKRRSQSSRRWRAWMGPDGEHPVSEQNRRSVIRQVRKLVSGEGVTYSYWPEGRVFRKDEPVTMQSDISAIIEDARDYEDQYGEDRGHGWLLNHPLRKLLFYQHYLDTKARLAPAATTPTKKAKRAKANYCTAA
;
A
#
# COMPACT_ATOMS: atom_id res chain seq x y z
N MET A 1 -43.68 34.16 6.46
CA MET A 1 -43.84 32.71 6.73
C MET A 1 -44.18 32.03 5.40
N GLY A 2 -43.17 31.72 4.58
CA GLY A 2 -43.39 31.04 3.29
C GLY A 2 -43.32 29.53 3.50
N ALA A 3 -44.46 28.85 3.39
CA ALA A 3 -44.52 27.39 3.41
C ALA A 3 -43.82 26.84 2.15
N ARG A 4 -42.77 26.03 2.34
CA ARG A 4 -42.18 25.24 1.25
C ARG A 4 -43.21 24.19 0.86
N GLN A 5 -43.72 24.27 -0.37
CA GLN A 5 -44.53 23.21 -0.96
C GLN A 5 -43.63 21.98 -1.14
N GLU A 6 -44.00 20.87 -0.52
CA GLU A 6 -43.35 19.57 -0.71
C GLU A 6 -43.84 19.00 -2.05
N GLU A 7 -42.95 18.89 -3.04
CA GLU A 7 -43.28 18.27 -4.30
C GLU A 7 -43.63 16.77 -4.10
N PRO A 8 -44.55 16.20 -4.89
CA PRO A 8 -44.88 14.78 -4.80
C PRO A 8 -43.65 13.96 -5.16
N VAL A 9 -43.03 13.37 -4.13
CA VAL A 9 -41.92 12.42 -4.20
C VAL A 9 -42.26 11.37 -5.27
N ARG A 10 -41.51 11.39 -6.37
CA ARG A 10 -41.76 10.52 -7.52
C ARG A 10 -41.68 9.07 -7.06
N GLY A 11 -42.51 8.16 -7.59
CA GLY A 11 -42.58 6.75 -7.12
C GLY A 11 -41.24 6.03 -7.01
N TYR A 12 -40.24 6.44 -7.78
CA TYR A 12 -38.85 5.98 -7.70
C TYR A 12 -38.14 6.33 -6.37
N GLU A 13 -38.37 7.52 -5.81
CA GLU A 13 -37.76 7.96 -4.55
C GLU A 13 -38.35 7.18 -3.37
N LEU A 14 -39.66 6.89 -3.38
CA LEU A 14 -40.30 6.02 -2.40
C LEU A 14 -39.74 4.59 -2.42
N GLU A 15 -39.53 4.03 -3.61
CA GLU A 15 -38.96 2.68 -3.76
C GLU A 15 -37.47 2.65 -3.37
N ARG A 16 -36.74 3.71 -3.69
CA ARG A 16 -35.34 3.89 -3.29
C ARG A 16 -35.21 3.98 -1.77
N ASP A 17 -36.06 4.76 -1.11
CA ASP A 17 -36.02 4.94 0.34
C ASP A 17 -36.46 3.67 1.08
N ALA A 18 -37.47 2.97 0.57
CA ALA A 18 -37.87 1.66 1.09
C ALA A 18 -36.73 0.63 1.00
N ARG A 19 -35.93 0.68 -0.07
CA ARG A 19 -34.75 -0.19 -0.24
C ARG A 19 -33.59 0.22 0.67
N ILE A 20 -33.34 1.52 0.84
CA ILE A 20 -32.34 2.04 1.79
C ILE A 20 -32.68 1.55 3.19
N LYS A 21 -33.93 1.72 3.63
CA LYS A 21 -34.41 1.32 4.95
C LYS A 21 -34.25 -0.18 5.19
N ARG A 22 -34.61 -1.04 4.22
CA ARG A 22 -34.43 -2.49 4.32
C ARG A 22 -32.96 -2.89 4.47
N ASN A 23 -32.07 -2.21 3.75
CA ASN A 23 -30.62 -2.45 3.85
C ASN A 23 -30.06 -1.99 5.21
N GLU A 24 -30.53 -0.84 5.72
CA GLU A 24 -30.17 -0.34 7.06
C GLU A 24 -30.61 -1.32 8.16
N GLU A 25 -31.84 -1.81 8.09
CA GLU A 25 -32.38 -2.81 9.03
C GLU A 25 -31.56 -4.11 9.02
N TRP A 26 -31.20 -4.60 7.82
CA TRP A 26 -30.35 -5.78 7.69
C TRP A 26 -28.95 -5.54 8.29
N MET A 27 -28.36 -4.37 8.07
CA MET A 27 -27.06 -4.00 8.63
C MET A 27 -27.10 -3.93 10.16
N ILE A 28 -28.14 -3.31 10.73
CA ILE A 28 -28.33 -3.22 12.19
C ILE A 28 -28.50 -4.61 12.80
N ALA A 29 -29.32 -5.47 12.19
CA ALA A 29 -29.54 -6.84 12.65
C ALA A 29 -28.25 -7.69 12.66
N HIS A 30 -27.30 -7.38 11.78
CA HIS A 30 -26.01 -8.06 11.68
C HIS A 30 -24.86 -7.33 12.39
N GLY A 31 -25.17 -6.27 13.16
CA GLY A 31 -24.21 -5.55 14.00
C GLY A 31 -23.31 -4.57 13.25
N PHE A 32 -23.68 -4.17 12.03
CA PHE A 32 -22.98 -3.17 11.21
C PHE A 32 -23.63 -1.78 11.38
N ASN A 33 -22.80 -0.74 11.43
CA ASN A 33 -23.26 0.65 11.49
C ASN A 33 -23.52 1.19 10.06
N PRO A 34 -24.75 1.65 9.74
CA PRO A 34 -25.07 2.20 8.41
C PRO A 34 -24.42 3.54 8.08
N TYR A 35 -23.87 4.26 9.08
CA TYR A 35 -23.29 5.60 8.89
C TYR A 35 -21.77 5.67 9.13
N GLY A 36 -21.05 4.54 9.26
CA GLY A 36 -19.60 4.56 9.50
C GLY A 36 -18.93 3.20 9.74
N SER A 37 -17.59 3.18 9.69
CA SER A 37 -16.78 1.95 9.59
C SER A 37 -16.61 1.21 10.93
N GLY A 38 -17.39 0.14 11.11
CA GLY A 38 -17.09 -0.93 12.08
C GLY A 38 -18.29 -1.44 12.88
N PRO A 39 -18.14 -2.59 13.56
CA PRO A 39 -19.16 -3.10 14.46
C PRO A 39 -19.43 -2.08 15.57
N LEU A 40 -20.69 -1.96 16.02
CA LEU A 40 -21.10 -1.11 17.15
C LEU A 40 -20.32 -1.52 18.43
N LYS A 41 -19.10 -1.03 18.57
CA LYS A 41 -18.34 -1.09 19.82
C LYS A 41 -18.56 0.23 20.51
N GLU A 42 -19.08 0.17 21.72
CA GLU A 42 -19.09 1.31 22.64
C GLU A 42 -17.69 1.93 22.67
N ILE A 43 -17.60 3.18 22.21
CA ILE A 43 -16.35 3.95 22.25
C ILE A 43 -16.09 4.26 23.73
N LYS A 44 -15.43 3.34 24.42
CA LYS A 44 -14.89 3.60 25.76
C LYS A 44 -13.89 4.75 25.61
N LYS A 45 -14.26 5.94 26.13
CA LYS A 45 -13.38 7.10 26.20
C LYS A 45 -12.05 6.65 26.81
N LYS A 46 -10.97 6.66 26.03
CA LYS A 46 -9.65 6.31 26.53
C LYS A 46 -9.28 7.33 27.60
N ALA A 47 -8.92 6.86 28.78
CA ALA A 47 -8.44 7.72 29.85
C ALA A 47 -7.25 8.56 29.34
N PRO A 48 -7.12 9.83 29.78
CA PRO A 48 -5.98 10.66 29.39
C PRO A 48 -4.67 9.97 29.77
N PRO A 49 -3.59 10.17 28.99
CA PRO A 49 -2.31 9.56 29.26
C PRO A 49 -1.83 9.95 30.67
N ARG A 50 -1.47 8.94 31.47
CA ARG A 50 -0.90 9.18 32.81
C ARG A 50 0.34 10.08 32.68
N PRO A 51 0.52 11.08 33.56
CA PRO A 51 1.70 11.92 33.53
C PRO A 51 2.97 11.07 33.63
N ARG A 52 3.96 11.38 32.81
CA ARG A 52 5.24 10.65 32.81
C ARG A 52 5.90 10.83 34.19
N ALA A 53 6.24 9.72 34.84
CA ALA A 53 6.97 9.76 36.09
C ALA A 53 8.30 10.52 35.90
N PRO A 54 8.72 11.33 36.89
CA PRO A 54 10.00 12.01 36.82
C PRO A 54 11.13 10.99 36.67
N LYS A 55 12.05 11.25 35.73
CA LYS A 55 13.24 10.41 35.56
C LYS A 55 14.02 10.41 36.87
N LYS A 56 14.34 9.23 37.40
CA LYS A 56 15.23 9.11 38.57
C LYS A 56 16.54 9.82 38.27
N TYR A 57 16.92 10.77 39.13
CA TYR A 57 18.19 11.46 39.03
C TYR A 57 19.32 10.44 39.18
N VAL A 58 20.15 10.31 38.14
CA VAL A 58 21.37 9.50 38.19
C VAL A 58 22.52 10.48 38.38
N PRO A 59 23.24 10.41 39.52
CA PRO A 59 24.42 11.24 39.76
C PRO A 59 25.41 11.10 38.59
N GLU A 60 26.08 12.19 38.23
CA GLU A 60 26.97 12.25 37.06
C GLU A 60 28.08 11.18 37.09
N SER A 61 28.54 10.79 38.28
CA SER A 61 29.53 9.71 38.48
C SER A 61 29.02 8.31 38.13
N LYS A 62 27.69 8.09 38.14
CA LYS A 62 27.05 6.80 37.79
C LYS A 62 26.51 6.78 36.37
N ARG A 63 26.64 7.87 35.62
CA ARG A 63 26.24 7.90 34.21
C ARG A 63 27.31 7.15 33.42
N ARG A 64 26.88 6.12 32.69
CA ARG A 64 27.73 5.39 31.73
C ARG A 64 28.29 6.41 30.73
N ARG A 65 29.56 6.80 30.89
CA ARG A 65 30.30 7.54 29.87
C ARG A 65 30.75 6.51 28.82
N SER A 66 30.48 6.78 27.55
CA SER A 66 31.03 5.94 26.50
C SER A 66 32.55 6.08 26.51
N ALA A 67 33.28 4.96 26.47
CA ALA A 67 34.75 4.94 26.45
C ALA A 67 35.33 5.82 25.32
N ARG A 68 34.57 5.99 24.23
CA ARG A 68 34.91 6.88 23.10
C ARG A 68 35.01 8.36 23.48
N LEU A 69 34.24 8.84 24.46
CA LEU A 69 34.32 10.23 24.96
C LEU A 69 35.45 10.41 25.98
N ALA A 70 35.97 9.31 26.54
CA ALA A 70 37.09 9.33 27.50
C ALA A 70 38.47 9.24 26.82
N GLY A 71 38.51 9.17 25.47
CA GLY A 71 39.77 9.11 24.72
C GLY A 71 40.47 7.75 24.77
N GLU A 72 39.82 6.70 25.26
CA GLU A 72 40.40 5.36 25.30
C GLU A 72 40.40 4.72 23.90
N THR A 73 41.55 4.16 23.52
CA THR A 73 41.73 3.39 22.29
C THR A 73 40.87 2.13 22.34
N ALA A 74 40.05 1.91 21.32
CA ALA A 74 39.22 0.71 21.21
C ALA A 74 40.11 -0.53 21.24
N GLY A 75 39.96 -1.38 22.27
CA GLY A 75 40.68 -2.63 22.36
C GLY A 75 40.38 -3.53 21.15
N PRO A 76 41.31 -4.43 20.77
CA PRO A 76 41.14 -5.30 19.62
C PRO A 76 39.88 -6.14 19.80
N GLU A 77 38.95 -5.97 18.87
CA GLU A 77 37.67 -6.66 18.81
C GLU A 77 37.95 -8.16 18.67
N ARG A 78 37.90 -8.88 19.79
CA ARG A 78 38.07 -10.32 19.83
C ARG A 78 36.80 -10.93 19.23
N LEU A 79 36.83 -11.15 17.92
CA LEU A 79 35.79 -11.82 17.15
C LEU A 79 35.73 -13.30 17.57
N THR A 80 35.10 -13.59 18.71
CA THR A 80 34.78 -14.98 19.08
C THR A 80 33.56 -15.40 18.28
N TYR A 81 33.82 -16.15 17.21
CA TYR A 81 32.81 -16.82 16.40
C TYR A 81 32.33 -18.07 17.15
N ASP A 82 31.59 -17.88 18.23
CA ASP A 82 30.88 -18.94 18.93
C ASP A 82 29.45 -18.46 19.17
N GLY A 83 28.58 -18.82 18.25
CA GLY A 83 27.20 -18.35 18.21
C GLY A 83 26.41 -19.12 17.16
N SER A 84 26.01 -20.33 17.53
CA SER A 84 24.98 -21.16 16.88
C SER A 84 23.86 -20.31 16.27
N ASP A 85 23.86 -20.18 14.93
CA ASP A 85 23.01 -19.27 14.14
C ASP A 85 21.59 -19.84 13.88
N ASP A 86 21.09 -20.71 14.76
CA ASP A 86 19.80 -21.42 14.61
C ASP A 86 18.62 -20.77 15.37
N GLU A 87 18.84 -19.64 16.06
CA GLU A 87 17.78 -18.95 16.80
C GLU A 87 17.51 -17.51 16.30
N ARG A 88 17.39 -17.31 14.97
CA ARG A 88 16.84 -16.04 14.44
C ARG A 88 15.32 -16.00 14.74
N PRO A 89 14.81 -15.10 15.62
CA PRO A 89 13.40 -15.11 15.98
C PRO A 89 12.56 -14.74 14.77
N LYS A 90 11.54 -15.57 14.49
CA LYS A 90 10.48 -15.34 13.49
C LYS A 90 9.79 -13.98 13.73
N ARG A 91 10.34 -12.86 13.24
CA ARG A 91 9.65 -11.55 13.10
C ARG A 91 8.61 -11.59 11.96
N ARG A 92 7.98 -12.74 11.73
CA ARG A 92 7.25 -13.12 10.52
C ARG A 92 5.77 -12.73 10.50
N SER A 93 5.25 -11.95 11.46
CA SER A 93 3.80 -11.69 11.55
C SER A 93 3.34 -10.23 11.72
N GLN A 94 4.24 -9.27 11.98
CA GLN A 94 3.81 -7.87 12.19
C GLN A 94 3.60 -7.08 10.89
N SER A 95 4.32 -7.44 9.81
CA SER A 95 4.21 -6.77 8.51
C SER A 95 2.79 -6.87 7.92
N SER A 96 2.20 -8.07 7.91
CA SER A 96 0.87 -8.30 7.32
C SER A 96 -0.29 -7.65 8.12
N ARG A 97 -0.21 -7.59 9.46
CA ARG A 97 -1.28 -6.97 10.28
C ARG A 97 -1.29 -5.45 10.17
N ARG A 98 -0.10 -4.82 10.15
CA ARG A 98 0.03 -3.38 9.89
C ARG A 98 -0.45 -3.01 8.48
N TRP A 99 -0.36 -3.95 7.54
CA TRP A 99 -0.80 -3.79 6.16
C TRP A 99 -2.34 -3.82 5.99
N ARG A 100 -3.07 -4.71 6.69
CA ARG A 100 -4.56 -4.66 6.72
C ARG A 100 -5.10 -3.39 7.37
N ALA A 101 -4.40 -2.88 8.38
CA ALA A 101 -4.78 -1.62 9.03
C ALA A 101 -4.59 -0.38 8.14
N TRP A 102 -3.64 -0.43 7.19
CA TRP A 102 -3.44 0.63 6.19
C TRP A 102 -4.47 0.61 5.05
N MET A 103 -5.17 -0.51 4.88
CA MET A 103 -6.26 -0.74 3.91
C MET A 103 -7.66 -0.60 4.54
N GLY A 104 -7.75 0.01 5.73
CA GLY A 104 -9.04 0.37 6.31
C GLY A 104 -9.83 1.29 5.35
N PRO A 105 -11.16 1.22 5.36
CA PRO A 105 -12.03 1.96 4.42
C PRO A 105 -11.94 3.50 4.55
N ASP A 106 -11.16 4.00 5.50
CA ASP A 106 -11.20 5.38 5.95
C ASP A 106 -10.32 6.34 5.13
N GLY A 107 -9.59 5.87 4.10
CA GLY A 107 -9.13 6.67 2.93
C GLY A 107 -8.31 7.97 3.14
N GLU A 108 -8.12 8.46 4.36
CA GLU A 108 -7.67 9.82 4.67
C GLU A 108 -6.33 9.80 5.41
N HIS A 109 -5.36 9.11 4.83
CA HIS A 109 -3.96 9.35 5.16
C HIS A 109 -3.25 9.82 3.90
N PRO A 110 -3.30 11.13 3.60
CA PRO A 110 -2.55 11.68 2.49
C PRO A 110 -1.08 11.32 2.70
N VAL A 111 -0.56 10.48 1.80
CA VAL A 111 0.88 10.20 1.76
C VAL A 111 1.58 11.54 1.63
N SER A 112 2.58 11.80 2.47
CA SER A 112 3.31 13.07 2.39
C SER A 112 3.82 13.28 0.97
N GLU A 113 3.75 14.52 0.49
CA GLU A 113 4.16 14.87 -0.87
C GLU A 113 5.62 14.46 -1.14
N GLN A 114 6.47 14.58 -0.13
CA GLN A 114 7.86 14.14 -0.18
C GLN A 114 7.99 12.64 -0.40
N ASN A 115 7.21 11.82 0.31
CA ASN A 115 7.23 10.37 0.14
C ASN A 115 6.70 9.98 -1.23
N ARG A 116 5.64 10.66 -1.71
CA ARG A 116 5.12 10.45 -3.07
C ARG A 116 6.19 10.72 -4.12
N ARG A 117 6.86 11.87 -4.05
CA ARG A 117 7.95 12.23 -4.99
C ARG A 117 9.09 11.24 -4.95
N SER A 118 9.50 10.82 -3.75
CA SER A 118 10.57 9.83 -3.58
C SER A 118 10.20 8.50 -4.25
N VAL A 119 9.00 7.98 -3.97
CA VAL A 119 8.52 6.72 -4.55
C VAL A 119 8.43 6.81 -6.07
N ILE A 120 7.82 7.88 -6.60
CA ILE A 120 7.70 8.07 -8.05
C ILE A 120 9.06 8.19 -8.73
N ARG A 121 10.04 8.85 -8.09
CA ARG A 121 11.41 8.92 -8.60
C ARG A 121 12.03 7.52 -8.74
N GLN A 122 11.89 6.66 -7.72
CA GLN A 122 12.44 5.31 -7.79
C GLN A 122 11.72 4.44 -8.79
N VAL A 123 10.38 4.56 -8.89
CA VAL A 123 9.61 3.89 -9.95
C VAL A 123 10.13 4.27 -11.33
N ARG A 124 10.40 5.56 -11.58
CA ARG A 124 10.93 6.02 -12.88
C ARG A 124 12.26 5.37 -13.22
N LYS A 125 13.17 5.24 -12.25
CA LYS A 125 14.48 4.58 -12.43
C LYS A 125 14.37 3.09 -12.73
N LEU A 126 13.44 2.40 -12.06
CA LEU A 126 13.17 0.99 -12.31
C LEU A 126 12.55 0.78 -13.70
N VAL A 127 11.60 1.62 -14.09
CA VAL A 127 10.94 1.52 -15.41
C VAL A 127 11.89 1.90 -16.55
N SER A 128 12.79 2.87 -16.35
CA SER A 128 13.77 3.25 -17.38
C SER A 128 14.92 2.25 -17.55
N GLY A 129 15.11 1.34 -16.59
CA GLY A 129 16.27 0.44 -16.57
C GLY A 129 17.56 1.09 -16.07
N GLU A 130 17.53 2.35 -15.58
CA GLU A 130 18.70 2.98 -14.92
C GLU A 130 19.11 2.20 -13.67
N GLY A 131 18.13 1.54 -13.05
CA GLY A 131 18.29 0.84 -11.78
C GLY A 131 18.35 1.80 -10.60
N VAL A 132 18.33 1.25 -9.39
CA VAL A 132 18.31 2.03 -8.15
C VAL A 132 19.67 1.93 -7.48
N THR A 133 20.19 3.09 -7.05
CA THR A 133 21.44 3.20 -6.31
C THR A 133 21.19 3.72 -4.91
N TYR A 134 22.04 3.31 -3.97
CA TYR A 134 21.96 3.74 -2.57
C TYR A 134 23.34 4.09 -2.04
N SER A 135 23.44 5.19 -1.30
CA SER A 135 24.71 5.70 -0.79
C SER A 135 25.36 4.81 0.28
N TYR A 136 24.59 3.94 0.92
CA TYR A 136 25.10 3.02 1.94
C TYR A 136 25.46 1.65 1.37
N TRP A 137 25.18 1.38 0.09
CA TRP A 137 25.70 0.21 -0.58
C TRP A 137 27.14 0.47 -1.05
N PRO A 138 27.95 -0.58 -1.21
CA PRO A 138 29.28 -0.45 -1.81
C PRO A 138 29.23 0.26 -3.18
N GLU A 139 30.29 1.00 -3.50
CA GLU A 139 30.37 1.76 -4.75
C GLU A 139 30.17 0.87 -5.99
N GLY A 140 29.47 1.40 -7.00
CA GLY A 140 29.15 0.67 -8.23
C GLY A 140 27.99 -0.31 -8.13
N ARG A 141 27.35 -0.46 -6.96
CA ARG A 141 26.18 -1.34 -6.79
C ARG A 141 24.90 -0.64 -7.23
N VAL A 142 24.23 -1.25 -8.20
CA VAL A 142 22.98 -0.79 -8.79
C VAL A 142 22.02 -1.96 -8.85
N PHE A 143 20.86 -1.82 -8.23
CA PHE A 143 19.82 -2.84 -8.30
C PHE A 143 19.13 -2.79 -9.68
N ARG A 144 19.08 -3.94 -10.37
CA ARG A 144 18.50 -4.11 -11.73
C ARG A 144 18.94 -3.05 -12.74
N LYS A 145 20.27 -2.91 -12.89
CA LYS A 145 20.86 -2.08 -13.94
C LYS A 145 20.58 -2.69 -15.32
N ASP A 146 20.18 -1.85 -16.27
CA ASP A 146 19.91 -2.19 -17.67
C ASP A 146 18.71 -3.15 -17.89
N GLU A 147 17.91 -3.40 -16.84
CA GLU A 147 16.76 -4.31 -16.90
C GLU A 147 15.45 -3.59 -16.51
N PRO A 148 14.77 -2.93 -17.47
CA PRO A 148 13.59 -2.12 -17.19
C PRO A 148 12.44 -2.97 -16.63
N VAL A 149 11.81 -2.46 -15.58
CA VAL A 149 10.63 -3.07 -14.97
C VAL A 149 9.38 -2.64 -15.72
N THR A 150 8.68 -3.59 -16.33
CA THR A 150 7.44 -3.34 -17.06
C THR A 150 6.23 -3.92 -16.33
N MET A 151 5.01 -3.60 -16.78
CA MET A 151 3.79 -4.18 -16.21
C MET A 151 3.58 -5.65 -16.61
N GLN A 152 4.40 -6.17 -17.53
CA GLN A 152 4.41 -7.59 -17.90
C GLN A 152 5.44 -8.39 -17.11
N SER A 153 6.38 -7.72 -16.44
CA SER A 153 7.38 -8.36 -15.61
C SER A 153 6.73 -9.01 -14.38
N ASP A 154 7.34 -10.07 -13.86
CA ASP A 154 6.96 -10.65 -12.58
C ASP A 154 7.45 -9.75 -11.44
N ILE A 155 6.62 -8.77 -11.07
CA ILE A 155 6.93 -7.81 -10.01
C ILE A 155 7.07 -8.52 -8.65
N SER A 156 6.45 -9.69 -8.46
CA SER A 156 6.56 -10.42 -7.19
C SER A 156 7.95 -11.03 -7.04
N ALA A 157 8.46 -11.68 -8.10
CA ALA A 157 9.84 -12.16 -8.12
C ALA A 157 10.84 -11.01 -7.91
N ILE A 158 10.63 -9.86 -8.57
CA ILE A 158 11.51 -8.69 -8.40
C ILE A 158 11.51 -8.15 -6.95
N ILE A 159 10.39 -8.28 -6.23
CA ILE A 159 10.32 -7.91 -4.81
C ILE A 159 11.15 -8.87 -3.95
N GLU A 160 11.23 -10.15 -4.31
CA GLU A 160 12.09 -11.13 -3.63
C GLU A 160 13.55 -10.85 -3.91
N ASP A 161 13.92 -10.64 -5.19
CA ASP A 161 15.26 -10.23 -5.59
C ASP A 161 15.71 -8.96 -4.88
N ALA A 162 14.81 -7.97 -4.74
CA ALA A 162 15.09 -6.72 -4.03
C ALA A 162 15.40 -6.94 -2.55
N ARG A 163 14.76 -7.92 -1.91
CA ARG A 163 15.05 -8.27 -0.50
C ARG A 163 16.37 -8.98 -0.38
N ASP A 164 16.64 -9.94 -1.24
CA ASP A 164 17.91 -10.67 -1.24
C ASP A 164 19.07 -9.70 -1.52
N TYR A 165 18.84 -8.70 -2.37
CA TYR A 165 19.81 -7.64 -2.63
C TYR A 165 20.03 -6.71 -1.42
N GLU A 166 18.96 -6.32 -0.71
CA GLU A 166 19.05 -5.56 0.54
C GLU A 166 19.78 -6.38 1.63
N ASP A 167 19.51 -7.68 1.74
CA ASP A 167 20.17 -8.58 2.68
C ASP A 167 21.68 -8.76 2.35
N GLN A 168 22.03 -8.77 1.06
CA GLN A 168 23.43 -8.95 0.62
C GLN A 168 24.29 -7.68 0.78
N TYR A 169 23.75 -6.50 0.48
CA TYR A 169 24.55 -5.25 0.39
C TYR A 169 24.22 -4.22 1.46
N GLY A 170 23.19 -4.45 2.28
CA GLY A 170 22.81 -3.60 3.41
C GLY A 170 21.37 -3.13 3.34
N GLU A 171 20.68 -3.24 4.48
CA GLU A 171 19.27 -2.88 4.62
C GLU A 171 19.00 -1.39 4.32
N ASP A 172 17.86 -1.11 3.67
CA ASP A 172 17.35 0.25 3.52
C ASP A 172 16.96 0.84 4.88
N ARG A 173 17.72 1.83 5.35
CA ARG A 173 17.44 2.58 6.59
C ARG A 173 16.14 3.38 6.52
N GLY A 174 15.63 3.61 5.31
CA GLY A 174 14.33 4.24 5.06
C GLY A 174 13.14 3.32 5.31
N HIS A 175 13.28 2.14 5.94
CA HIS A 175 12.16 1.20 6.13
C HIS A 175 11.52 0.73 4.81
N GLY A 176 12.32 0.60 3.75
CA GLY A 176 11.89 0.08 2.46
C GLY A 176 11.30 1.13 1.51
N TRP A 177 11.50 2.43 1.76
CA TRP A 177 11.10 3.49 0.80
C TRP A 177 11.91 3.45 -0.49
N LEU A 178 13.10 2.83 -0.48
CA LEU A 178 14.00 2.77 -1.62
C LEU A 178 13.55 1.78 -2.71
N LEU A 179 13.31 0.52 -2.36
CA LEU A 179 12.95 -0.55 -3.31
C LEU A 179 11.56 -1.13 -3.04
N ASN A 180 11.37 -1.63 -1.82
CA ASN A 180 10.18 -2.39 -1.43
C ASN A 180 8.86 -1.62 -1.63
N HIS A 181 8.81 -0.34 -1.27
CA HIS A 181 7.62 0.50 -1.45
C HIS A 181 7.33 0.82 -2.92
N PRO A 182 8.28 1.30 -3.73
CA PRO A 182 8.12 1.48 -5.17
C PRO A 182 7.62 0.21 -5.88
N LEU A 183 8.26 -0.94 -5.66
CA LEU A 183 7.91 -2.19 -6.30
C LEU A 183 6.50 -2.68 -5.92
N ARG A 184 6.13 -2.57 -4.63
CA ARG A 184 4.76 -2.89 -4.19
C ARG A 184 3.72 -1.98 -4.81
N LYS A 185 4.03 -0.70 -5.04
CA LYS A 185 3.10 0.21 -5.74
C LYS A 185 2.90 -0.19 -7.19
N LEU A 186 3.95 -0.65 -7.87
CA LEU A 186 3.85 -1.20 -9.22
C LEU A 186 2.98 -2.47 -9.23
N LEU A 187 3.16 -3.39 -8.27
CA LEU A 187 2.34 -4.58 -8.13
C LEU A 187 0.85 -4.25 -7.94
N PHE A 188 0.52 -3.27 -7.10
CA PHE A 188 -0.88 -2.85 -6.93
C PHE A 188 -1.45 -2.18 -8.17
N TYR A 189 -0.63 -1.43 -8.90
CA TYR A 189 -1.06 -0.82 -10.14
C TYR A 189 -1.35 -1.88 -11.20
N GLN A 190 -0.51 -2.91 -11.31
CA GLN A 190 -0.76 -4.08 -12.17
C GLN A 190 -2.11 -4.75 -11.83
N HIS A 191 -2.33 -5.07 -10.55
CA HIS A 191 -3.61 -5.64 -10.10
C HIS A 191 -4.81 -4.70 -10.37
N TYR A 192 -4.63 -3.39 -10.20
CA TYR A 192 -5.67 -2.40 -10.52
C TYR A 192 -6.02 -2.41 -12.02
N LEU A 193 -5.02 -2.50 -12.91
CA LEU A 193 -5.26 -2.62 -14.34
C LEU A 193 -6.00 -3.92 -14.68
N ASP A 194 -5.62 -5.04 -14.08
CA ASP A 194 -6.26 -6.34 -14.32
C ASP A 194 -7.73 -6.33 -13.88
N THR A 195 -7.99 -5.82 -12.68
CA THR A 195 -9.35 -5.68 -12.15
C THR A 195 -10.20 -4.72 -12.98
N LYS A 196 -9.65 -3.57 -13.40
CA LYS A 196 -10.35 -2.61 -14.25
C LYS A 196 -10.63 -3.18 -15.65
N ALA A 197 -9.69 -3.93 -16.23
CA ALA A 197 -9.88 -4.58 -17.52
C ALA A 197 -11.01 -5.61 -17.48
N ARG A 198 -11.16 -6.34 -16.37
CA ARG A 198 -12.26 -7.30 -16.16
C ARG A 198 -13.62 -6.63 -15.95
N LEU A 199 -13.64 -5.44 -15.37
CA LEU A 199 -14.86 -4.67 -15.11
C LEU A 199 -15.28 -3.79 -16.29
N ALA A 200 -14.41 -3.57 -17.27
CA ALA A 200 -14.77 -2.87 -18.49
C ALA A 200 -15.78 -3.72 -19.27
N PRO A 201 -17.01 -3.24 -19.53
CA PRO A 201 -17.97 -3.98 -20.34
C PRO A 201 -17.36 -4.18 -21.73
N ALA A 202 -17.37 -5.43 -22.22
CA ALA A 202 -16.85 -5.78 -23.53
C ALA A 202 -17.37 -4.76 -24.55
N ALA A 203 -16.45 -3.99 -25.14
CA ALA A 203 -16.78 -2.99 -26.14
C ALA A 203 -17.67 -3.66 -27.19
N THR A 204 -18.89 -3.15 -27.32
CA THR A 204 -19.86 -3.59 -28.31
C THR A 204 -19.22 -3.48 -29.69
N THR A 205 -18.79 -4.60 -30.24
CA THR A 205 -18.33 -4.66 -31.64
C THR A 205 -19.45 -4.12 -32.51
N PRO A 206 -19.21 -3.08 -33.33
CA PRO A 206 -20.23 -2.58 -34.23
C PRO A 206 -20.52 -3.68 -35.26
N THR A 207 -21.67 -4.34 -35.13
CA THR A 207 -22.24 -5.21 -36.15
C THR A 207 -22.34 -4.43 -37.45
N LYS A 208 -21.44 -4.70 -38.41
CA LYS A 208 -21.55 -4.26 -39.80
C LYS A 208 -22.90 -4.73 -40.33
N LYS A 209 -23.87 -3.82 -40.45
CA LYS A 209 -25.10 -4.05 -41.21
C LYS A 209 -24.71 -4.40 -42.65
N ALA A 210 -24.83 -5.67 -43.00
CA ALA A 210 -24.69 -6.15 -44.36
C ALA A 210 -25.77 -5.48 -45.23
N LYS A 211 -25.37 -4.55 -46.10
CA LYS A 211 -26.21 -4.08 -47.22
C LYS A 211 -26.38 -5.24 -48.19
N ARG A 212 -27.51 -5.95 -48.09
CA ARG A 212 -27.94 -6.92 -49.10
C ARG A 212 -28.58 -6.14 -50.26
N ALA A 213 -27.77 -5.81 -51.27
CA ALA A 213 -28.28 -5.29 -52.54
C ALA A 213 -29.01 -6.42 -53.26
N LYS A 214 -30.30 -6.21 -53.55
CA LYS A 214 -31.10 -7.08 -54.43
C LYS A 214 -30.68 -6.78 -55.87
N ALA A 215 -29.98 -7.70 -56.51
CA ALA A 215 -29.84 -7.73 -57.96
C ALA A 215 -31.07 -8.44 -58.55
N ASN A 216 -32.00 -7.67 -59.10
CA ASN A 216 -33.02 -8.17 -60.01
C ASN A 216 -32.33 -8.38 -61.36
N TYR A 217 -32.17 -9.63 -61.80
CA TYR A 217 -31.86 -9.92 -63.20
C TYR A 217 -33.16 -10.14 -63.97
N CYS A 218 -33.34 -9.31 -65.00
CA CYS A 218 -34.33 -9.46 -66.05
C CYS A 218 -34.25 -10.84 -66.70
N THR A 219 -35.37 -11.53 -66.70
CA THR A 219 -35.77 -12.49 -67.74
C THR A 219 -36.00 -11.76 -69.05
N ALA A 220 -35.28 -12.13 -70.10
CA ALA A 220 -35.69 -11.92 -71.48
C ALA A 220 -35.50 -13.24 -72.23
N ALA A 221 -36.59 -13.69 -72.83
CA ALA A 221 -36.67 -14.79 -73.79
C ALA A 221 -36.24 -14.31 -75.18
#